data_AF-A0A022PZC1-F1
#
_entry.id   AF-A0A022PZC1-F1
#
_cell.length_a   1.000
_cell.length_b   1.000
_cell.length_c   1.000
_cell.angle_alpha   90.00
_cell.angle_beta   90.00
_cell.angle_gamma   90.00
#
_symmetry.space_group_name_H-M   'P 1'
#
loop_
_entity.id
_entity.type
_entity.pdbx_description
1 polymer ?
#
loop_
_entity_poly.entity_id
_entity_poly.type
_entity_poly.pdbx_seq_one_letter_code
_entity_poly.pdbx_strand_id
1 'polypeptide(L)' 'GASTTCYVALRPELKGVSGKYFSDNNLADASEKAADKDLARKLWEFSLDLTKK' A
#
# COMPACT_ATOMS: atom_id res chain seq x y z
N GLY A 1 -0.49 17.03 -2.30
CA GLY A 1 0.41 16.37 -1.35
C GLY A 1 1.12 15.23 -2.03
N ALA A 2 2.42 15.38 -2.30
CA ALA A 2 3.30 14.30 -2.79
C ALA A 2 4.45 14.02 -1.81
N SER A 3 4.50 14.76 -0.69
CA SER A 3 5.58 14.68 0.30
C SER A 3 5.81 13.25 0.77
N THR A 4 4.74 12.55 1.18
CA THR A 4 4.83 11.18 1.69
C THR A 4 5.39 10.22 0.65
N THR A 5 4.98 10.35 -0.61
CA THR A 5 5.50 9.52 -1.71
C THR A 5 6.98 9.80 -1.97
N CYS A 6 7.39 11.08 -1.99
CA CYS A 6 8.80 11.45 -2.14
C CYS A 6 9.65 10.98 -0.95
N TYR A 7 9.12 11.08 0.28
CA TYR A 7 9.79 10.60 1.49
C TYR A 7 10.06 9.09 1.45
N VAL A 8 9.06 8.30 1.08
CA VAL A 8 9.19 6.84 0.97
C VAL A 8 10.13 6.44 -0.17
N ALA A 9 10.08 7.12 -1.31
CA ALA A 9 10.90 6.79 -2.47
C ALA A 9 12.39 7.19 -2.33
N LEU A 10 12.69 8.26 -1.59
CA LEU A 10 14.03 8.85 -1.55
C LEU A 10 14.85 8.48 -0.32
N ARG A 11 14.25 8.00 0.78
CA ARG A 11 15.01 7.67 2.01
C ARG A 11 15.74 6.33 1.88
N PRO A 12 17.08 6.29 2.02
CA PRO A 12 17.85 5.05 2.01
C PRO A 12 17.48 4.09 3.15
N GLU A 13 17.05 4.62 4.29
CA GLU A 13 16.60 3.85 5.45
C GLU A 13 15.31 3.06 5.19
N LEU A 14 14.53 3.46 4.19
CA LEU A 14 13.30 2.77 3.78
C LEU A 14 13.56 1.74 2.66
N LYS A 15 14.82 1.62 2.21
CA LYS A 15 15.21 0.63 1.22
C LYS A 15 15.02 -0.79 1.78
N GLY A 16 14.07 -1.52 1.19
CA GLY A 16 13.71 -2.88 1.62
C GLY A 16 12.56 -2.94 2.65
N VAL A 17 12.00 -1.80 3.04
CA VAL A 17 10.79 -1.76 3.89
C VAL A 17 9.56 -2.01 3.01
N SER A 18 8.88 -3.14 3.25
CA SER A 18 7.63 -3.51 2.57
C SER A 18 6.48 -3.73 3.55
N GLY A 19 5.24 -3.59 3.09
CA GLY A 19 4.04 -3.91 3.87
C GLY A 19 3.69 -2.89 4.96
N LYS A 20 4.30 -1.69 4.92
CA LYS A 20 4.02 -0.59 5.85
C LYS A 20 3.20 0.49 5.16
N TYR A 21 2.27 1.09 5.90
CA TYR A 21 1.49 2.23 5.45
C TYR A 21 2.09 3.52 6.00
N PHE A 22 2.20 4.55 5.15
CA PHE A 22 2.75 5.85 5.53
C PHE A 22 1.73 6.95 5.26
N SER A 23 1.49 7.80 6.26
CA SER A 23 0.69 9.02 6.17
C SER A 23 1.50 10.19 6.73
N ASP A 24 1.46 11.34 6.07
CA ASP A 24 2.19 12.56 6.49
C ASP A 24 3.69 12.32 6.79
N ASN A 25 4.37 11.55 5.94
CA ASN A 25 5.77 11.12 6.10
C ASN A 25 6.04 10.22 7.32
N ASN A 26 5.03 9.80 8.07
CA ASN A 26 5.18 8.90 9.21
C ASN A 26 4.52 7.54 8.97
N LEU A 27 4.97 6.55 9.73
CA LEU A 27 4.33 5.25 9.80
C LEU A 27 2.96 5.38 10.45
N ALA A 28 1.93 4.90 9.76
CA ALA A 28 0.56 4.97 10.21
C ALA A 28 -0.10 3.59 10.11
N ASP A 29 -1.10 3.36 10.96
CA ASP A 29 -1.88 2.14 10.91
C ASP A 29 -2.86 2.21 9.72
N ALA A 30 -2.87 1.14 8.93
CA ALA A 30 -3.85 0.97 7.89
C ALA A 30 -5.22 0.62 8.50
N SER A 31 -6.30 0.83 7.75
CA SER A 31 -7.63 0.43 8.21
C SER A 31 -7.72 -1.10 8.40
N GLU A 32 -8.62 -1.55 9.27
CA GLU A 32 -8.82 -2.99 9.53
C GLU A 32 -9.11 -3.77 8.24
N LYS A 33 -9.86 -3.17 7.30
CA LYS A 33 -10.14 -3.74 5.98
C LYS A 33 -8.91 -3.87 5.10
N ALA A 34 -7.92 -2.98 5.26
CA ALA A 34 -6.66 -3.08 4.53
C ALA A 34 -5.78 -4.25 5.02
N ALA A 35 -6.01 -4.72 6.25
CA ALA A 35 -5.37 -5.91 6.80
C ALA A 35 -6.10 -7.22 6.45
N ASP A 36 -7.31 -7.15 5.89
CA ASP A 36 -8.11 -8.32 5.50
C ASP A 36 -7.54 -8.97 4.22
N LYS A 37 -6.87 -10.11 4.41
CA LYS A 37 -6.26 -10.90 3.34
C LYS A 37 -7.29 -11.54 2.41
N ASP A 38 -8.45 -11.93 2.93
CA ASP A 38 -9.50 -12.57 2.14
C ASP A 38 -10.16 -11.55 1.22
N LEU A 39 -10.41 -10.34 1.73
CA LEU A 39 -10.90 -9.23 0.93
C LEU A 39 -9.88 -8.80 -0.13
N ALA A 40 -8.60 -8.72 0.22
CA ALA A 40 -7.54 -8.38 -0.72
C ALA A 40 -7.45 -9.39 -1.88
N ARG A 41 -7.57 -10.69 -1.60
CA ARG A 41 -7.61 -11.73 -2.63
C ARG A 41 -8.82 -11.61 -3.54
N LYS A 42 -10.03 -11.43 -2.98
CA LYS A 42 -11.26 -11.25 -3.76
C LYS A 42 -11.16 -10.03 -4.68
N LEU A 43 -10.61 -8.92 -4.17
CA LEU A 43 -10.41 -7.70 -4.95
C LEU A 43 -9.41 -7.90 -6.09
N TRP A 44 -8.33 -8.64 -5.85
CA TRP A 44 -7.34 -8.97 -6.87
C TRP A 44 -7.95 -9.79 -8.01
N GLU A 45 -8.67 -10.87 -7.68
CA GLU A 45 -9.36 -11.72 -8.67
C GLU A 45 -10.39 -10.93 -9.48
N PHE A 46 -11.19 -10.09 -8.81
CA PHE A 46 -12.17 -9.22 -9.45
C PHE A 46 -11.52 -8.21 -10.41
N SER A 47 -10.42 -7.58 -9.99
CA SER A 47 -9.70 -6.60 -10.80
C SER A 47 -9.01 -7.23 -12.01
N LEU A 48 -8.48 -8.45 -11.86
CA LEU A 48 -7.97 -9.24 -12.98
C LEU A 48 -9.08 -9.54 -13.98
N ASP A 49 -10.27 -9.91 -13.51
CA ASP A 49 -11.41 -10.19 -14.40
C ASP A 49 -11.85 -8.94 -15.17
N LEU A 50 -11.93 -7.79 -14.49
CA LEU A 50 -12.27 -6.50 -15.11
C LEU A 50 -11.26 -6.02 -16.17
N THR A 51 -10.00 -6.45 -16.07
CA THR A 51 -8.91 -6.02 -16.96
C THR A 51 -8.55 -7.03 -18.04
N LYS A 52 -9.25 -8.18 -18.09
CA LYS A 52 -9.16 -9.12 -19.22
C LYS A 52 -9.71 -8.44 -20.48
N LYS A 53 -8.87 -8.34 -21.51
CA LYS A 53 -9.24 -7.94 -22.86
C LYS A 53 -9.90 -9.06 -23.62
#